data_AF-A0A4Y9MEQ2-F1
#
_entry.id   AF-A0A4Y9MEQ2-F1
#
_cell.length_a   1.000
_cell.length_b   1.000
_cell.length_c   1.000
_cell.angle_alpha   90.00
_cell.angle_beta   90.00
_cell.angle_gamma   90.00
#
_symmetry.space_group_name_H-M   'P 1'
#
loop_
_entity.id
_entity.type
_entity.pdbx_description
1 polymer ?
#
loop_
_entity_poly.entity_id
_entity_poly.type
_entity_poly.pdbx_seq_one_letter_code
_entity_poly.pdbx_strand_id
1 'polypeptide(L)'
;MRASDADRDAVVDVLREATVHGMLTLDECDERMAAAYGARFQHDLPPLTADLPPVPAAAPAAPGWRALSGLALLQARTSLAVMPGSAVLRSRPGLAAVLALLATLPLLGVLEVGELLGVELLDD
;
A
#
# COMPACT_ATOMS: atom_id res chain seq x y z
N MET A 1 30.05 15.05 1.12
CA MET A 1 28.72 15.56 0.67
C MET A 1 28.09 16.32 1.83
N ARG A 2 27.42 17.47 1.58
CA ARG A 2 26.69 18.18 2.65
C ARG A 2 25.40 17.44 2.99
N ALA A 3 25.02 17.43 4.26
CA ALA A 3 23.72 16.91 4.68
C ALA A 3 22.61 17.83 4.16
N SER A 4 21.57 17.23 3.59
CA SER A 4 20.34 17.94 3.29
C SER A 4 19.46 18.02 4.54
N ASP A 5 18.42 18.85 4.50
CA ASP A 5 17.43 18.94 5.59
C ASP A 5 16.71 17.59 5.74
N ALA A 6 16.38 16.95 4.63
CA ALA A 6 15.77 15.62 4.62
C ALA A 6 16.66 14.54 5.27
N ASP A 7 17.98 14.60 5.08
CA ASP A 7 18.91 13.66 5.73
C ASP A 7 18.90 13.86 7.26
N ARG A 8 18.81 15.11 7.72
CA ARG A 8 18.76 15.44 9.16
C ARG A 8 17.44 15.04 9.77
N ASP A 9 16.32 15.32 9.09
CA ASP A 9 14.99 14.94 9.55
C ASP A 9 14.82 13.42 9.63
N ALA A 10 15.32 12.67 8.64
CA ALA A 10 15.27 11.21 8.66
C ALA A 10 15.98 10.61 9.88
N VAL A 11 17.12 11.17 10.29
CA VAL A 11 17.84 10.75 11.50
C VAL A 11 17.06 11.10 12.76
N VAL A 12 16.46 12.29 12.80
CA VAL A 12 15.63 12.74 13.92
C VAL A 12 14.41 11.84 14.10
N ASP A 13 13.80 11.37 13.00
CA ASP A 13 12.68 10.43 13.06
C ASP A 13 13.10 9.09 13.68
N VAL A 14 14.28 8.57 13.32
CA VAL A 14 14.85 7.36 13.95
C VAL A 14 15.08 7.55 15.45
N LEU A 15 15.61 8.70 15.87
CA LEU A 15 15.82 9.03 17.29
C LEU A 15 14.48 9.11 18.05
N ARG A 16 13.46 9.72 17.45
CA ARG A 16 12.10 9.77 18.01
C ARG A 16 11.51 8.38 18.18
N GLU A 17 11.63 7.52 17.18
CA GLU A 17 11.13 6.15 17.25
C GLU A 17 11.85 5.34 18.33
N ALA A 18 13.19 5.44 18.42
CA ALA A 18 13.95 4.81 19.48
C ALA A 18 13.54 5.28 20.89
N THR A 19 13.13 6.55 21.03
CA THR A 19 12.60 7.09 22.30
C THR A 19 11.25 6.47 22.65
N VAL A 20 10.35 6.32 21.68
CA VAL A 20 9.05 5.66 21.88
C VAL A 20 9.22 4.20 22.31
N HIS A 21 10.25 3.52 21.79
CA HIS A 21 10.59 2.16 22.19
C HIS A 21 11.36 2.05 23.51
N GLY A 22 11.68 3.17 24.18
CA GLY A 22 12.41 3.19 25.44
C GLY A 22 13.90 2.84 25.31
N MET A 23 14.44 2.88 24.10
CA MET A 23 15.87 2.64 23.83
C MET A 23 16.73 3.89 24.07
N LEU A 24 16.09 5.07 24.05
CA LEU A 24 16.68 6.35 24.42
C LEU A 24 15.81 7.01 25.48
N THR A 25 16.44 7.69 26.43
CA THR A 25 15.74 8.63 27.30
C THR A 25 15.38 9.91 26.54
N LEU A 26 14.44 10.69 27.07
CA LEU A 26 14.05 11.99 26.47
C LEU A 26 15.24 12.95 26.36
N ASP A 27 16.08 13.01 27.40
CA ASP A 27 17.25 13.89 27.46
C ASP A 27 18.30 13.50 26.40
N GLU A 28 18.60 12.20 26.29
CA GLU A 28 19.51 11.67 25.25
C GLU A 28 18.96 11.91 23.84
N CYS A 29 17.65 11.79 23.66
CA CYS A 29 17.02 12.09 22.37
C CYS A 29 17.18 13.57 22.01
N ASP A 30 16.91 14.48 22.94
CA ASP A 30 17.04 15.93 22.71
C ASP A 30 18.49 16.32 22.38
N GLU A 31 19.48 15.78 23.10
CA GLU A 31 20.90 15.99 22.82
C GLU A 31 21.29 15.52 21.41
N ARG A 32 20.87 14.30 21.04
CA ARG A 32 21.17 13.72 19.72
C ARG A 32 20.43 14.42 18.59
N MET A 33 19.20 14.87 18.82
CA MET A 33 18.44 15.68 17.84
C MET A 33 19.14 17.03 17.60
N ALA A 34 19.63 17.68 18.65
CA ALA A 34 20.41 18.91 18.51
C ALA A 34 21.69 18.68 17.69
N ALA A 35 22.40 17.56 17.94
CA ALA A 35 23.58 17.17 17.16
C ALA A 35 23.23 16.86 15.69
N ALA A 36 22.12 16.17 15.43
CA ALA A 36 21.65 15.87 14.09
C ALA A 36 21.33 17.15 13.30
N TYR A 37 20.63 18.11 13.92
CA TYR A 37 20.33 19.39 13.27
C TYR A 37 21.58 20.26 13.05
N GLY A 38 22.62 20.11 13.89
CA GLY A 38 23.91 20.78 13.74
C GLY A 38 24.86 20.14 12.72
N ALA A 39 24.59 18.91 12.26
CA ALA A 39 25.43 18.17 11.33
C ALA A 39 25.51 18.89 9.96
N ARG A 40 26.74 19.09 9.47
CA ARG A 40 26.98 19.78 8.19
C ARG A 40 27.21 18.80 7.05
N PHE A 41 27.71 17.61 7.35
CA PHE A 41 28.03 16.60 6.38
C PHE A 41 27.26 15.31 6.63
N GLN A 42 26.96 14.58 5.55
CA GLN A 42 26.21 13.33 5.65
C GLN A 42 26.94 12.25 6.46
N HIS A 43 28.27 12.32 6.57
CA HIS A 43 29.05 11.36 7.35
C HIS A 43 29.02 11.63 8.86
N ASP A 44 28.53 12.81 9.28
CA ASP A 44 28.39 13.17 10.69
C ASP A 44 27.13 12.53 11.31
N LEU A 45 26.18 12.07 10.47
CA LEU A 45 24.87 11.56 10.88
C LEU A 45 24.88 10.09 11.37
N PRO A 46 25.53 9.12 10.68
CA PRO A 46 25.49 7.71 11.09
C PRO A 46 25.95 7.42 12.53
N PRO A 47 26.97 8.11 13.09
CA PRO A 47 27.35 7.90 14.49
C PRO A 47 26.23 8.16 15.50
N LEU A 48 25.26 9.02 15.18
CA LEU A 48 24.18 9.41 16.11
C LEU A 48 23.15 8.30 16.33
N THR A 49 23.07 7.33 15.41
CA THR A 49 22.12 6.20 15.44
C THR A 49 22.82 4.85 15.39
N ALA A 50 24.15 4.81 15.55
CA ALA A 50 24.95 3.60 15.34
C ALA A 50 24.68 2.49 16.39
N ASP A 51 24.22 2.88 17.56
CA ASP A 51 23.84 2.02 18.68
C ASP A 51 22.37 1.55 18.60
N LEU A 52 21.58 2.13 17.71
CA LEU A 52 20.16 1.84 17.58
C LEU A 52 19.92 0.69 16.60
N PRO A 53 18.94 -0.19 16.88
CA PRO A 53 18.52 -1.19 15.91
C PRO A 53 18.02 -0.47 14.63
N PRO A 54 18.30 -1.03 13.44
CA PRO A 54 17.85 -0.43 12.20
C PRO A 54 16.32 -0.35 12.21
N VAL A 55 15.80 0.89 12.12
CA VAL A 55 14.37 1.11 11.87
C VAL A 55 14.08 0.56 10.48
N PRO A 56 13.15 -0.41 10.33
CA PRO A 56 12.76 -0.88 9.01
C PRO A 56 12.20 0.31 8.23
N ALA A 57 12.85 0.66 7.12
CA ALA A 57 12.34 1.70 6.23
C ALA A 57 10.87 1.41 5.93
N ALA A 58 10.01 2.43 6.10
CA ALA A 58 8.58 2.29 5.87
C ALA A 58 8.36 1.59 4.52
N ALA A 59 7.65 0.46 4.56
CA ALA A 59 7.43 -0.34 3.36
C ALA A 59 6.80 0.55 2.28
N PRO A 60 7.25 0.44 1.01
CA PRO A 60 6.67 1.25 -0.06
C PRO A 60 5.16 1.05 -0.07
N ALA A 61 4.42 2.15 -0.17
CA ALA A 61 2.97 2.11 -0.21
C ALA A 61 2.51 1.09 -1.26
N ALA A 62 1.62 0.18 -0.87
CA ALA A 62 1.16 -0.89 -1.74
C ALA A 62 0.66 -0.30 -3.07
N PRO A 63 0.98 -0.92 -4.22
CA PRO A 63 0.53 -0.42 -5.52
C PRO A 63 -1.00 -0.29 -5.53
N GLY A 64 -1.51 0.93 -5.74
CA GLY A 64 -2.94 1.15 -5.87
C GLY A 64 -3.53 0.41 -7.08
N TRP A 65 -4.86 0.29 -7.13
CA TRP A 65 -5.58 -0.40 -8.22
C TRP A 65 -5.21 0.06 -9.64
N ARG A 66 -4.72 1.31 -9.78
CA ARG A 66 -4.21 1.88 -11.03
C ARG A 66 -2.94 1.18 -11.53
N ALA A 67 -2.02 0.84 -10.63
CA ALA A 67 -0.80 0.12 -10.98
C ALA A 67 -1.14 -1.30 -11.44
N LEU A 68 -2.07 -1.97 -10.75
CA LEU A 68 -2.55 -3.31 -11.11
C LEU A 68 -3.27 -3.31 -12.47
N SER A 69 -4.14 -2.33 -12.74
CA SER A 69 -4.85 -2.23 -14.03
C SER A 69 -3.92 -1.93 -15.20
N GLY A 70 -2.88 -1.10 -15.00
CA GLY A 70 -1.84 -0.86 -16.01
C GLY A 70 -1.08 -2.14 -16.37
N LEU A 71 -0.69 -2.94 -15.36
CA LEU A 71 -0.06 -4.23 -15.58
C LEU A 71 -0.99 -5.21 -16.32
N ALA A 72 -2.27 -5.27 -15.93
CA ALA A 72 -3.26 -6.12 -16.59
C ALA A 72 -3.46 -5.75 -18.08
N LEU A 73 -3.51 -4.46 -18.40
CA LEU A 73 -3.61 -3.97 -19.79
C LEU A 73 -2.36 -4.30 -20.61
N LEU A 74 -1.18 -4.17 -20.01
CA LEU A 74 0.08 -4.54 -20.68
C LEU A 74 0.15 -6.04 -20.95
N GLN A 75 -0.28 -6.86 -19.99
CA GLN A 75 -0.40 -8.32 -20.13
C GLN A 75 -1.39 -8.72 -21.23
N ALA A 76 -2.52 -8.01 -21.34
CA ALA A 76 -3.51 -8.25 -22.38
C ALA A 76 -2.96 -7.88 -23.77
N ARG A 77 -2.23 -6.76 -23.89
CA ARG A 77 -1.60 -6.34 -25.16
C ARG A 77 -0.56 -7.36 -25.64
N THR A 78 0.29 -7.87 -24.76
CA THR A 78 1.31 -8.86 -25.15
C THR A 78 0.67 -10.20 -25.49
N SER A 79 -0.40 -10.58 -24.79
CA SER A 79 -1.15 -11.81 -25.08
C SER A 79 -1.84 -11.76 -26.45
N LEU A 80 -2.29 -10.58 -26.89
CA LEU A 80 -2.95 -10.40 -28.19
C LEU A 80 -1.96 -10.49 -29.37
N ALA A 81 -0.67 -10.25 -29.15
CA ALA A 81 0.36 -10.33 -30.17
C ALA A 81 0.84 -11.77 -30.46
N VAL A 82 0.49 -12.75 -29.60
CA VAL A 82 0.87 -14.16 -29.73
C VAL A 82 -0.26 -15.02 -30.32
N MET A 83 -1.35 -14.41 -30.80
CA MET A 83 -2.48 -15.14 -31.38
C MET A 83 -2.29 -15.36 -32.90
N PRO A 84 -1.90 -16.57 -33.38
CA PRO A 84 -1.97 -16.88 -34.80
C PRO A 84 -3.44 -16.99 -35.22
N GLY A 85 -3.82 -16.23 -36.24
CA GLY A 85 -5.20 -16.00 -36.69
C GLY A 85 -5.93 -17.20 -37.33
N SER A 86 -5.87 -18.40 -36.76
CA SER A 86 -6.59 -19.57 -37.28
C SER A 86 -7.28 -20.47 -36.24
N ALA A 87 -7.34 -20.07 -34.96
CA ALA A 87 -7.91 -20.90 -33.89
C ALA A 87 -9.24 -20.38 -33.29
N VAL A 88 -10.04 -19.60 -34.03
CA VAL A 88 -11.29 -19.00 -33.51
C VAL A 88 -12.45 -20.02 -33.37
N LEU A 89 -12.39 -21.19 -33.99
CA LEU A 89 -13.57 -22.10 -34.04
C LEU A 89 -13.50 -23.39 -33.21
N ARG A 90 -12.57 -23.54 -32.25
CA ARG A 90 -12.54 -24.77 -31.45
C ARG A 90 -12.28 -24.53 -29.97
N SER A 91 -13.37 -24.17 -29.29
CA SER A 91 -13.64 -24.34 -27.85
C SER A 91 -12.79 -23.52 -26.86
N ARG A 92 -13.44 -22.76 -25.97
CA ARG A 92 -13.65 -23.17 -24.56
C ARG A 92 -14.93 -22.51 -23.99
N PRO A 93 -16.03 -23.25 -23.74
CA PRO A 93 -17.28 -22.70 -23.20
C PRO A 93 -17.22 -22.27 -21.72
N GLY A 94 -16.07 -22.40 -21.05
CA GLY A 94 -15.93 -22.08 -19.62
C GLY A 94 -15.92 -20.59 -19.29
N LEU A 95 -15.35 -19.74 -20.16
CA LEU A 95 -15.12 -18.32 -19.82
C LEU A 95 -16.39 -17.47 -20.00
N ALA A 96 -17.18 -17.76 -21.03
CA ALA A 96 -18.48 -17.13 -21.23
C ALA A 96 -19.49 -17.49 -20.13
N ALA A 97 -19.46 -18.74 -19.65
CA ALA A 97 -20.33 -19.20 -18.57
C ALA A 97 -20.03 -18.51 -17.23
N VAL A 98 -18.75 -18.32 -16.88
CA VAL A 98 -18.35 -17.64 -15.63
C VAL A 98 -18.72 -16.15 -15.64
N LEU A 99 -18.54 -15.46 -16.77
CA LEU A 99 -18.94 -14.04 -16.90
C LEU A 99 -20.47 -13.86 -16.88
N ALA A 100 -21.23 -14.78 -17.49
CA ALA A 100 -22.69 -14.75 -17.44
C ALA A 100 -23.24 -15.03 -16.04
N LEU A 101 -22.60 -15.92 -15.26
CA LEU A 101 -23.01 -16.25 -13.89
C LEU A 101 -22.71 -15.09 -12.92
N LEU A 102 -21.56 -14.44 -13.05
CA LEU A 102 -21.19 -13.26 -12.22
C LEU A 102 -22.05 -12.03 -12.51
N ALA A 103 -22.55 -11.87 -13.74
CA ALA A 103 -23.40 -10.75 -14.12
C ALA A 103 -24.87 -10.91 -13.70
N THR A 104 -25.36 -12.14 -13.50
CA THR A 104 -26.76 -12.43 -13.18
C THR A 104 -27.04 -12.55 -11.68
N LEU A 105 -26.05 -12.99 -10.90
CA LEU A 105 -26.14 -13.13 -9.44
C LEU A 105 -26.54 -11.86 -8.64
N PRO A 106 -26.15 -10.61 -9.00
CA PRO A 106 -26.59 -9.45 -8.24
C PRO A 106 -28.02 -8.98 -8.58
N LEU A 107 -28.59 -9.44 -9.70
CA LEU A 107 -29.94 -9.01 -10.11
C LEU A 107 -31.05 -9.75 -9.34
N LEU A 108 -30.78 -10.96 -8.84
CA LEU A 108 -31.77 -11.76 -8.10
C LEU A 108 -31.81 -11.43 -6.60
N GLY A 109 -30.74 -10.86 -6.03
CA GLY A 109 -30.62 -10.59 -4.59
C GLY A 109 -31.19 -9.25 -4.12
N VAL A 110 -31.50 -8.31 -5.02
CA VAL A 110 -31.97 -6.97 -4.67
C VAL A 110 -33.50 -6.90 -4.49
N LEU A 111 -34.25 -7.89 -5.01
CA LEU A 111 -35.72 -7.89 -4.95
C LEU A 111 -36.33 -8.50 -3.68
N GLU A 112 -35.60 -9.32 -2.92
CA GLU A 112 -36.15 -10.02 -1.73
C GLU A 112 -35.79 -9.36 -0.39
N VAL A 113 -34.74 -8.54 -0.33
CA VAL A 113 -34.30 -7.90 0.93
C VAL A 113 -35.12 -6.65 1.28
N GLY A 114 -35.95 -6.17 0.35
CA GLY A 114 -36.86 -5.03 0.57
C GLY A 114 -38.16 -5.36 1.30
N GLU A 115 -38.56 -6.64 1.39
CA GLU A 115 -39.88 -7.04 1.92
C GLU A 115 -39.85 -7.59 3.35
N LEU A 116 -38.66 -7.88 3.91
CA LEU A 116 -38.54 -8.54 5.22
C LEU A 116 -37.93 -7.69 6.35
N LEU A 117 -37.61 -6.40 6.12
CA LEU A 117 -37.09 -5.51 7.18
C LEU A 117 -37.72 -4.10 7.14
N GLY A 118 -38.92 -3.98 7.71
CA GLY A 118 -39.54 -2.72 8.18
C GLY A 118 -40.66 -2.21 7.25
N VAL A 119 -41.91 -2.04 7.69
CA VAL A 119 -42.33 -1.35 8.92
C VAL A 119 -43.66 -1.93 9.41
N GLU A 120 -43.59 -2.88 10.33
CA GLU A 120 -44.67 -3.15 11.29
C GLU A 120 -44.25 -2.48 12.60
N LEU A 121 -44.48 -1.18 12.70
CA LEU A 121 -44.44 -0.38 13.94
C LEU A 121 -44.97 1.03 13.65
N LEU A 122 -46.28 1.12 13.47
CA LEU A 122 -47.06 2.27 13.94
C LEU A 122 -48.43 1.73 14.34
N ASP A 123 -48.49 1.30 15.59
CA ASP A 123 -49.70 0.99 16.35
C ASP A 123 -50.44 2.33 16.60
N ASP A 124 -51.70 2.42 16.19
CA ASP A 124 -52.71 3.39 16.66
C ASP A 124 -54.05 2.65 16.77
#